data_AF-A0A3Q1G755-F1
#
_entry.id   AF-A0A3Q1G755-F1
#
_cell.length_a   1.000
_cell.length_b   1.000
_cell.length_c   1.000
_cell.angle_alpha   90.00
_cell.angle_beta   90.00
_cell.angle_gamma   90.00
#
_symmetry.space_group_name_H-M   'P 1'
#
loop_
_entity.id
_entity.type
_entity.pdbx_description
1 polymer ?
#
loop_
_entity_poly.entity_id
_entity_poly.type
_entity_poly.pdbx_seq_one_letter_code
_entity_poly.pdbx_strand_id
1 'polypeptide(L)' 'MSRNTRIALVFGGFVTAVAAAFYPIFFYPLTHGDEYQVQKVNRAGINQADVQPVVKIWSDPFKPAD' A
#
# COMPACT_ATOMS: atom_id res chain seq x y z
N MET A 1 3.51 -14.15 34.86
CA MET A 1 2.83 -13.27 33.88
C MET A 1 1.35 -13.62 33.85
N SER A 2 0.45 -12.63 33.89
CA SER A 2 -0.98 -12.88 33.82
C SER A 2 -1.37 -13.45 32.43
N ARG A 3 -2.48 -14.17 32.37
CA ARG A 3 -3.04 -14.69 31.10
C ARG A 3 -3.27 -13.56 30.08
N ASN A 4 -3.77 -12.42 30.55
CA ASN A 4 -4.01 -11.25 29.70
C ASN A 4 -2.71 -10.66 29.17
N THR A 5 -1.65 -10.62 30.00
CA THR A 5 -0.32 -10.15 29.57
C THR A 5 0.26 -11.04 28.47
N ARG A 6 0.12 -12.37 28.58
CA ARG A 6 0.59 -13.30 27.54
C ARG A 6 -0.15 -13.11 26.22
N ILE A 7 -1.48 -12.96 26.28
CA ILE A 7 -2.31 -12.72 25.10
C ILE A 7 -1.92 -11.40 24.43
N ALA A 8 -1.76 -10.33 25.20
CA ALA A 8 -1.35 -9.02 24.69
C ALA A 8 0.00 -9.08 23.97
N LEU A 9 0.97 -9.82 24.52
CA LEU A 9 2.29 -9.98 23.88
C LEU A 9 2.24 -10.77 22.59
N VAL A 10 1.50 -11.89 22.56
CA VAL A 10 1.36 -12.70 21.35
C VAL A 10 0.64 -11.91 20.25
N PHE A 11 -0.47 -11.26 20.60
CA PHE A 11 -1.26 -10.50 19.62
C PHE A 11 -0.52 -9.24 19.15
N GLY A 12 0.08 -8.48 20.08
CA GLY A 12 0.88 -7.31 19.74
C GLY A 12 2.09 -7.66 18.89
N GLY A 13 2.79 -8.76 19.21
CA GLY A 13 3.90 -9.27 18.41
C GLY A 13 3.46 -9.68 17.00
N PHE A 14 2.31 -10.35 16.89
CA PHE A 14 1.74 -10.72 15.58
C PHE A 14 1.41 -9.48 14.74
N VAL A 15 0.67 -8.50 15.29
CA VAL A 15 0.34 -7.26 14.57
C VAL A 15 1.61 -6.50 14.15
N THR A 16 2.64 -6.49 15.01
CA THR A 16 3.92 -5.87 14.70
C THR A 16 4.63 -6.57 13.54
N ALA A 17 4.67 -7.91 13.53
CA ALA A 17 5.24 -8.67 12.43
C ALA A 17 4.50 -8.43 11.11
N VAL A 18 3.17 -8.37 11.15
CA VAL A 18 2.34 -8.04 9.98
C VAL A 18 2.68 -6.65 9.46
N ALA A 19 2.69 -5.63 10.32
CA ALA A 19 3.03 -4.26 9.92
C ALA A 19 4.44 -4.15 9.32
N ALA A 20 5.42 -4.84 9.92
CA ALA A 20 6.79 -4.88 9.41
C ALA A 20 6.86 -5.54 8.02
N ALA A 21 6.15 -6.65 7.80
CA ALA A 21 6.09 -7.32 6.50
C ALA A 21 5.44 -6.43 5.42
N PHE A 22 4.46 -5.60 5.80
CA PHE A 22 3.77 -4.70 4.88
C PHE A 22 4.48 -3.35 4.65
N TYR A 23 5.46 -2.99 5.49
CA TYR A 23 6.22 -1.74 5.34
C TYR A 23 6.79 -1.50 3.93
N PRO A 24 7.54 -2.46 3.32
CA PRO A 24 8.10 -2.25 1.99
C PRO A 24 7.05 -2.20 0.86
N ILE A 25 5.82 -2.66 1.10
CA ILE A 25 4.76 -2.73 0.09
C ILE A 25 3.95 -1.42 0.06
N PHE A 26 3.56 -0.92 1.24
CA PHE A 26 2.71 0.26 1.33
C PHE A 26 3.48 1.53 1.65
N PHE A 27 4.33 1.51 2.68
CA PHE A 27 4.88 2.75 3.23
C PHE A 27 6.16 3.20 2.52
N TYR A 28 7.05 2.25 2.20
CA TYR A 28 8.30 2.59 1.53
C TYR A 28 8.08 3.25 0.15
N PRO A 29 7.23 2.71 -0.75
CA PRO A 29 7.05 3.31 -2.07
C PRO A 29 6.35 4.67 -2.02
N LEU A 30 5.52 4.92 -1.00
CA LEU A 30 4.85 6.19 -0.79
C LEU A 30 5.79 7.29 -0.27
N THR A 31 6.82 6.90 0.47
CA THR A 31 7.80 7.84 1.07
C THR A 31 9.05 8.03 0.21
N HIS A 32 9.35 7.08 -0.68
CA HIS A 32 10.52 7.08 -1.58
C HIS A 32 10.07 7.19 -3.04
N GLY A 33 9.17 8.13 -3.33
CA GLY A 33 8.55 8.25 -4.64
C GLY A 33 9.52 8.59 -5.78
N ASP A 34 10.69 9.15 -5.46
CA ASP A 34 11.80 9.42 -6.37
C ASP A 34 12.42 8.14 -6.96
N GLU A 35 12.57 7.08 -6.17
CA GLU A 35 13.07 5.76 -6.64
C GLU A 35 12.11 5.11 -7.65
N TYR A 36 10.82 5.41 -7.53
CA TYR A 36 9.76 4.84 -8.37
C TYR A 36 9.36 5.74 -9.55
N GLN A 37 10.08 6.83 -9.82
CA GLN A 37 9.80 7.72 -10.96
C GLN A 37 9.91 7.01 -12.31
N VAL A 38 10.69 5.92 -12.39
CA VAL A 38 10.79 5.08 -13.61
C VAL A 38 9.43 4.56 -14.07
N GLN A 39 8.47 4.39 -13.16
CA GLN A 39 7.11 4.01 -13.52
C GLN A 39 6.41 5.05 -14.40
N LYS A 40 6.75 6.34 -14.26
CA LYS A 40 6.19 7.41 -15.10
C LYS A 40 6.62 7.25 -16.56
N VAL A 41 7.87 6.86 -16.78
CA VAL A 41 8.40 6.58 -18.12
C VAL A 41 7.83 5.27 -18.65
N ASN A 42 7.82 4.20 -17.83
CA ASN A 42 7.29 2.90 -18.24
C ASN A 42 5.78 2.92 -18.52
N ARG A 43 5.04 3.88 -17.97
CA ARG A 43 3.60 4.08 -18.21
C ARG A 43 3.30 5.25 -19.14
N ALA A 44 4.32 5.86 -19.75
CA ALA A 44 4.11 6.93 -20.72
C ALA A 44 3.32 6.40 -21.92
N GLY A 45 2.28 7.13 -22.33
CA GLY A 45 1.43 6.73 -23.46
C GLY A 45 0.38 5.67 -23.14
N ILE A 46 0.32 5.15 -21.91
CA ILE A 46 -0.80 4.30 -21.49
C ILE A 46 -2.00 5.20 -21.17
N ASN A 47 -3.02 5.17 -22.03
CA ASN A 47 -4.32 5.72 -21.70
C ASN A 47 -5.06 4.75 -20.76
N GLN A 48 -5.17 5.13 -19.49
CA GLN A 48 -5.76 4.30 -18.43
C GLN A 48 -7.18 3.81 -18.79
N ALA A 49 -7.93 4.61 -19.56
CA ALA A 49 -9.28 4.28 -20.01
C ALA A 49 -9.32 3.10 -20.98
N ASP A 50 -8.25 2.88 -21.75
CA ASP A 50 -8.17 1.80 -22.75
C ASP A 50 -7.71 0.47 -22.12
N VAL A 51 -7.12 0.53 -20.92
CA VAL A 51 -6.63 -0.65 -20.18
C VAL A 51 -7.66 -1.18 -19.18
N GLN A 52 -8.53 -0.30 -18.66
CA GLN A 52 -9.49 -0.73 -17.64
C GLN A 52 -10.72 -1.40 -18.25
N PRO A 53 -11.15 -2.58 -17.74
CA PRO A 53 -12.48 -3.09 -18.00
C PRO A 53 -13.52 -2.12 -17.43
N VAL A 54 -14.68 -2.02 -18.07
CA VAL A 54 -15.77 -1.01 -17.99
C VAL A 54 -16.34 -0.69 -16.57
N VAL A 55 -15.77 -1.21 -15.48
CA VAL A 55 -16.16 -0.93 -14.10
C VAL A 55 -15.39 0.24 -13.47
N LYS A 56 -16.08 0.99 -12.59
CA LYS A 56 -15.60 2.20 -11.91
C LYS A 56 -14.22 1.99 -11.26
N ILE A 57 -13.28 2.91 -11.57
CA ILE A 57 -11.91 2.97 -11.04
C ILE A 57 -11.92 2.84 -9.50
N TRP A 58 -11.40 1.73 -8.97
CA TRP A 58 -11.21 1.51 -7.52
C TRP A 58 -9.84 1.99 -7.01
N SER A 59 -9.05 2.66 -7.85
CA SER A 59 -7.58 2.66 -7.70
C SER A 59 -6.91 4.03 -7.74
N ASP A 60 -7.64 5.15 -7.60
CA ASP A 60 -7.00 6.46 -7.42
C ASP A 60 -7.20 7.02 -5.99
N PRO A 61 -6.33 6.65 -5.03
CA PRO A 61 -6.36 7.18 -3.67
C PRO A 61 -5.91 8.64 -3.57
N PHE A 62 -5.46 9.27 -4.67
CA PHE A 62 -4.99 10.65 -4.73
C PHE A 62 -5.89 11.56 -5.55
N LYS A 63 -7.00 11.04 -6.08
CA LYS A 63 -7.99 11.87 -6.76
C LYS A 63 -8.62 12.82 -5.75
N PRO A 64 -8.62 14.14 -5.98
CA PRO A 64 -9.40 15.07 -5.19
C PRO A 64 -10.87 14.66 -5.22
N ALA A 65 -11.54 14.70 -4.08
CA ALA A 65 -12.98 14.51 -4.00
C ALA A 65 -13.65 15.78 -4.54
N ASP A 66 -14.05 15.74 -5.81
CA ASP A 66 -15.03 16.67 -6.35
C ASP A 66 -16.44 16.28 -5.85
#